data_AF-A0A838S061-F1
#
_entry.id   AF-A0A838S061-F1
#
_cell.length_a   1.000
_cell.length_b   1.000
_cell.length_c   1.000
_cell.angle_alpha   90.00
_cell.angle_beta   90.00
_cell.angle_gamma   90.00
#
_symmetry.space_group_name_H-M   'P 1'
#
loop_
_entity.id
_entity.type
_entity.pdbx_description
1 polymer ?
#
loop_
_entity_poly.entity_id
_entity_poly.type
_entity_poly.pdbx_seq_one_letter_code
_entity_poly.pdbx_strand_id
1 'polypeptide(L)'
;MPAYFFDSSAIVKFYIAETGTTWVRSFTDSEDNIIHVSGLARVETVSALTRRLRRSDITQGEFNEACDDLQQDFATQYRTVALTEEIIEDAAALARKHGVRAYDA
;
A
#
# COMPACT_ATOMS: atom_id res chain seq x y z
N MET A 1 1.28 -10.18 -18.84
CA MET A 1 1.18 -9.91 -17.39
C MET A 1 0.80 -8.44 -17.21
N PRO A 2 -0.43 -8.14 -16.78
CA PRO A 2 -0.82 -6.78 -16.42
C PRO A 2 -0.02 -6.30 -15.19
N ALA A 3 0.33 -5.02 -15.17
CA ALA A 3 1.00 -4.38 -14.03
C ALA A 3 0.05 -3.37 -13.38
N TYR A 4 -0.08 -3.45 -12.06
CA TYR A 4 -0.90 -2.55 -11.25
C TYR A 4 -0.03 -1.83 -10.24
N PHE A 5 -0.38 -0.59 -9.93
CA PHE A 5 0.22 0.15 -8.82
C PHE A 5 -0.78 0.22 -7.68
N PHE A 6 -0.37 -0.25 -6.49
CA PHE A 6 -1.17 -0.17 -5.27
C PHE A 6 -0.65 0.96 -4.40
N ASP A 7 -1.55 1.88 -4.06
CA ASP A 7 -1.34 2.84 -2.99
C ASP A 7 -1.48 2.16 -1.62
N SER A 8 -1.11 2.86 -0.55
CA SER A 8 -1.24 2.30 0.80
C SER A 8 -2.69 2.00 1.18
N SER A 9 -3.68 2.69 0.60
CA SER A 9 -5.08 2.40 0.86
C SER A 9 -5.51 1.05 0.26
N ALA A 10 -5.04 0.67 -0.93
CA ALA A 10 -5.28 -0.66 -1.50
C ALA A 10 -4.60 -1.74 -0.66
N ILE A 11 -3.37 -1.51 -0.23
CA ILE A 11 -2.64 -2.47 0.63
C ILE A 11 -3.36 -2.68 1.97
N VAL A 12 -3.85 -1.61 2.61
CA VAL A 12 -4.64 -1.75 3.86
C VAL A 12 -5.90 -2.59 3.65
N LYS A 13 -6.63 -2.38 2.54
CA LYS A 13 -7.83 -3.18 2.19
C LYS A 13 -7.53 -4.65 1.96
N PHE A 14 -6.30 -4.97 1.54
CA PHE A 14 -5.88 -6.34 1.31
C PHE A 14 -5.75 -7.11 2.63
N TYR A 15 -5.09 -6.51 3.63
CA TYR A 15 -4.86 -7.13 4.94
C TYR A 15 -6.04 -7.01 5.91
N ILE A 16 -6.72 -5.87 5.94
CA ILE A 16 -7.86 -5.63 6.83
C ILE A 16 -9.14 -5.52 6.01
N ALA A 17 -10.15 -6.31 6.39
CA ALA A 17 -11.45 -6.28 5.74
C ALA A 17 -12.11 -4.91 5.90
N GLU A 18 -12.40 -4.26 4.78
CA GLU A 18 -13.16 -3.03 4.71
C GLU A 18 -13.88 -2.90 3.36
N THR A 19 -14.57 -1.77 3.17
CA THR A 19 -15.23 -1.49 1.90
C THR A 19 -14.19 -1.46 0.78
N GLY A 20 -14.33 -2.36 -0.20
CA GLY A 20 -13.41 -2.50 -1.33
C GLY A 20 -12.41 -3.66 -1.22
N THR A 21 -12.33 -4.38 -0.09
CA THR A 21 -11.42 -5.53 0.07
C THR A 21 -11.60 -6.60 -1.01
N THR A 22 -12.83 -7.01 -1.32
CA THR A 22 -13.10 -8.02 -2.36
C THR A 22 -12.61 -7.56 -3.73
N TRP A 23 -12.78 -6.28 -4.04
CA TRP A 23 -12.32 -5.72 -5.31
C TRP A 23 -10.80 -5.70 -5.39
N VAL A 24 -10.10 -5.27 -4.33
CA VAL A 24 -8.63 -5.30 -4.27
C VAL A 24 -8.10 -6.73 -4.38
N ARG A 25 -8.67 -7.68 -3.64
CA ARG A 25 -8.24 -9.08 -3.66
C ARG A 25 -8.42 -9.74 -5.04
N SER A 26 -9.41 -9.31 -5.82
CA SER A 26 -9.58 -9.83 -7.19
C SER A 26 -8.37 -9.57 -8.11
N PHE A 27 -7.53 -8.58 -7.81
CA PHE A 27 -6.29 -8.33 -8.56
C PHE A 27 -5.11 -9.16 -8.07
N THR A 28 -5.13 -9.63 -6.83
CA THR A 28 -4.08 -10.48 -6.25
C THR A 28 -4.33 -11.97 -6.45
N ASP A 29 -5.58 -12.36 -6.72
CA ASP A 29 -5.97 -13.77 -6.94
C ASP A 29 -5.40 -14.35 -8.26
N SER A 30 -4.91 -13.50 -9.17
CA SER A 30 -4.28 -13.91 -10.42
C SER A 30 -2.77 -13.80 -10.32
N GLU A 31 -2.07 -14.94 -10.30
CA GLU A 31 -0.60 -15.02 -10.24
C GLU A 31 0.11 -14.28 -11.39
N ASP A 32 -0.58 -14.04 -12.50
CA ASP A 32 -0.04 -13.30 -13.65
C ASP A 32 0.03 -11.77 -13.47
N ASN A 33 -0.58 -11.24 -12.39
CA ASN A 33 -0.61 -9.80 -12.13
C ASN A 33 0.63 -9.37 -11.35
N ILE A 34 1.31 -8.33 -11.83
CA ILE A 34 2.46 -7.74 -11.14
C ILE A 34 1.97 -6.54 -10.33
N ILE A 35 2.16 -6.59 -9.01
CA ILE A 35 1.77 -5.50 -8.11
C ILE A 35 3.00 -4.66 -7.75
N HIS A 36 3.00 -3.41 -8.18
CA HIS A 36 3.97 -2.39 -7.80
C HIS A 36 3.48 -1.60 -6.60
N VAL A 37 4.41 -1.26 -5.71
CA VAL A 37 4.14 -0.43 -4.52
C VAL A 37 5.24 0.60 -4.35
N SER A 38 4.92 1.79 -3.84
CA SER A 38 5.94 2.74 -3.40
C SER A 38 6.72 2.21 -2.20
N GLY A 39 8.01 2.53 -2.10
CA GLY A 39 8.80 2.28 -0.89
C GLY A 39 8.19 2.90 0.38
N LEU A 40 7.41 3.99 0.25
CA LEU A 40 6.69 4.59 1.38
C LEU A 40 5.47 3.79 1.82
N ALA A 41 4.91 2.95 0.95
CA ALA A 41 3.65 2.27 1.22
C ALA A 41 3.76 1.35 2.45
N ARG A 42 4.97 0.84 2.76
CA ARG A 42 5.23 0.05 3.97
C ARG A 42 4.94 0.85 5.25
N VAL A 43 5.55 2.03 5.39
CA VAL A 43 5.38 2.85 6.60
C VAL A 43 3.97 3.42 6.69
N GLU A 44 3.36 3.77 5.57
CA GLU A 44 1.98 4.24 5.52
C GLU A 44 0.98 3.17 5.97
N THR A 45 1.16 1.94 5.49
CA THR A 45 0.32 0.79 5.85
C THR A 45 0.46 0.48 7.34
N VAL A 46 1.68 0.36 7.86
CA VAL A 46 1.90 0.14 9.31
C VAL A 46 1.28 1.26 10.14
N SER A 47 1.46 2.52 9.74
CA SER A 47 0.84 3.67 10.41
C SER A 47 -0.69 3.60 10.40
N ALA A 48 -1.30 3.15 9.31
CA ALA A 48 -2.74 2.94 9.21
C ALA A 48 -3.23 1.82 10.13
N LEU A 49 -2.54 0.67 10.14
CA LEU A 49 -2.84 -0.45 11.01
C LEU A 49 -2.69 -0.07 12.50
N THR A 50 -1.63 0.66 12.86
CA THR A 50 -1.45 1.15 14.23
C THR A 50 -2.56 2.10 14.66
N ARG A 51 -3.04 2.98 13.77
CA ARG A 51 -4.17 3.86 14.08
C ARG A 51 -5.46 3.08 14.33
N ARG A 52 -5.71 2.01 13.57
CA ARG A 52 -6.86 1.11 13.77
C ARG A 52 -6.76 0.36 15.10
N LEU A 53 -5.59 -0.18 15.42
CA LEU A 53 -5.33 -0.84 16.70
C LEU A 53 -5.61 0.11 17.88
N ARG A 54 -5.14 1.36 17.80
CA ARG A 54 -5.38 2.39 18.83
C ARG A 54 -6.85 2.80 18.99
N ARG A 55 -7.65 2.61 17.94
CA ARG A 55 -9.10 2.83 17.97
C ARG A 55 -9.89 1.59 18.36
N SER A 56 -9.21 0.47 18.58
CA SER A 56 -9.81 -0.85 18.80
C SER A 56 -10.67 -1.33 17.63
N ASP A 57 -10.37 -0.86 16.41
CA ASP A 57 -11.01 -1.34 15.17
C ASP A 57 -10.50 -2.74 14.79
N ILE A 58 -9.31 -3.10 15.28
CA ILE A 58 -8.67 -4.41 15.15
C ILE A 58 -8.04 -4.80 16.49
N THR A 59 -7.90 -6.11 16.72
CA THR A 59 -7.21 -6.68 17.86
C THR A 59 -5.69 -6.63 17.70
N GLN A 60 -4.96 -6.83 18.80
CA GLN A 60 -3.50 -6.95 18.75
C GLN A 60 -3.05 -8.15 17.90
N GLY A 61 -3.83 -9.24 17.90
CA GLY A 61 -3.56 -10.42 17.08
C GLY A 61 -3.64 -10.11 15.59
N GLU A 62 -4.75 -9.52 15.15
CA GLU A 62 -4.94 -9.10 13.74
C GLU A 62 -3.90 -8.07 13.30
N PHE A 63 -3.50 -7.15 14.18
CA PHE A 63 -2.42 -6.20 13.88
C PHE A 63 -1.08 -6.90 13.63
N ASN A 64 -0.71 -7.85 14.49
CA ASN A 64 0.56 -8.58 14.35
C ASN A 64 0.55 -9.44 13.08
N GLU A 65 -0.53 -10.19 12.85
CA GLU A 65 -0.71 -11.02 11.65
C GLU A 65 -0.61 -10.17 10.38
N ALA A 66 -1.33 -9.04 10.31
CA ALA A 66 -1.25 -8.13 9.18
C ALA A 66 0.15 -7.53 8.97
N CYS A 67 0.91 -7.27 10.04
CA CYS A 67 2.28 -6.77 9.92
C CYS A 67 3.26 -7.84 9.43
N ASP A 68 3.10 -9.08 9.90
CA ASP A 68 3.93 -10.22 9.51
C ASP A 68 3.68 -10.57 8.03
N ASP A 69 2.41 -10.64 7.62
CA ASP A 69 2.03 -10.87 6.22
C ASP A 69 2.52 -9.74 5.30
N LEU A 70 2.34 -8.48 5.72
CA LEU A 70 2.87 -7.32 5.00
C LEU A 70 4.38 -7.42 4.79
N GLN A 71 5.13 -7.81 5.81
CA GLN A 71 6.58 -7.97 5.70
C GLN A 71 6.95 -9.07 4.69
N GLN A 72 6.25 -10.20 4.73
CA GLN A 72 6.48 -11.31 3.82
C GLN A 72 6.14 -10.96 2.37
N ASP A 73 5.03 -10.25 2.14
CA ASP A 73 4.59 -9.87 0.80
C ASP A 73 5.49 -8.79 0.19
N PHE A 74 5.98 -7.83 0.99
CA PHE A 74 7.00 -6.88 0.52
C PHE A 74 8.30 -7.58 0.10
N ALA A 75 8.62 -8.73 0.70
CA ALA A 75 9.82 -9.48 0.37
C ALA A 75 9.66 -10.41 -0.85
N THR A 76 8.43 -10.86 -1.16
CA THR A 76 8.20 -11.95 -2.13
C THR A 76 7.23 -11.60 -3.25
N GLN A 77 6.14 -10.88 -2.95
CA GLN A 77 5.04 -10.64 -3.88
C GLN A 77 5.14 -9.26 -4.56
N TYR A 78 5.41 -8.20 -3.78
CA TYR A 78 5.39 -6.84 -4.30
C TYR A 78 6.67 -6.44 -5.03
N ARG A 79 6.53 -5.64 -6.08
CA ARG A 79 7.63 -4.95 -6.77
C ARG A 79 7.74 -3.54 -6.23
N THR A 80 8.64 -3.36 -5.26
CA THR A 80 8.85 -2.06 -4.62
C THR A 80 9.56 -1.10 -5.59
N VAL A 81 8.97 0.07 -5.79
CA VAL A 81 9.56 1.18 -6.54
C VAL A 81 10.30 2.08 -5.54
N ALA A 82 11.60 2.23 -5.74
CA ALA A 82 12.43 3.11 -4.93
C ALA A 82 12.13 4.59 -5.24
N LEU A 83 12.12 5.43 -4.20
CA LEU A 83 12.08 6.87 -4.38
C LEU A 83 13.47 7.39 -4.72
N THR A 84 13.63 7.90 -5.92
CA THR A 84 14.82 8.62 -6.38
C THR A 84 14.56 10.12 -6.34
N GLU A 85 15.62 10.92 -6.37
CA GLU A 85 15.48 12.39 -6.44
C GLU A 85 14.67 12.82 -7.68
N GLU A 86 14.89 12.15 -8.81
CA GLU A 86 14.14 12.39 -10.06
C GLU A 86 12.62 12.19 -9.86
N ILE A 87 12.21 11.11 -9.19
CA ILE A 87 10.79 10.87 -8.89
C ILE A 87 10.24 11.96 -7.96
N ILE A 88 11.03 12.44 -7.01
CA ILE A 88 10.61 13.50 -6.09
C ILE A 88 10.42 14.83 -6.83
N GLU A 89 11.32 15.17 -7.75
CA GLU A 89 11.21 16.37 -8.58
C GLU A 89 9.96 16.33 -9.48
N ASP A 90 9.70 15.19 -10.11
CA ASP A 90 8.51 14.97 -10.93
C ASP A 90 7.22 15.05 -10.10
N ALA A 91 7.18 14.41 -8.94
CA ALA A 91 6.05 14.48 -8.01
C ALA A 91 5.80 15.91 -7.53
N ALA A 92 6.84 16.69 -7.24
CA ALA A 92 6.72 18.09 -6.87
C ALA A 92 6.13 18.93 -8.02
N ALA A 93 6.54 18.65 -9.27
CA ALA A 93 5.98 19.31 -10.45
C ALA A 93 4.50 18.97 -10.65
N LEU A 94 4.11 17.71 -10.45
CA LEU A 94 2.72 17.24 -10.51
C LEU A 94 1.87 17.86 -9.40
N ALA A 95 2.36 17.87 -8.16
CA ALA A 95 1.70 18.50 -7.02
C ALA A 95 1.45 19.99 -7.26
N ARG A 96 2.44 20.72 -7.79
CA ARG A 96 2.28 22.14 -8.17
C ARG A 96 1.25 22.33 -9.27
N LYS A 97 1.24 21.46 -10.28
CA LYS A 97 0.36 21.58 -11.46
C LYS A 97 -1.09 21.22 -11.13
N HIS A 98 -1.30 20.21 -10.30
CA HIS A 98 -2.61 19.59 -10.08
C HIS A 98 -3.18 19.82 -8.67
N GLY A 99 -2.39 20.35 -7.73
CA GLY A 99 -2.82 20.58 -6.34
C GLY A 99 -3.04 19.29 -5.54
N VAL A 100 -2.47 18.17 -6.00
CA VAL A 100 -2.56 16.87 -5.32
C VAL A 100 -1.63 16.84 -4.09
N ARG A 101 -1.92 15.95 -3.14
CA ARG A 101 -1.08 15.78 -1.96
C ARG A 101 0.26 15.17 -2.37
N ALA A 102 1.32 15.47 -1.61
CA ALA A 102 2.68 15.03 -1.94
C ALA A 102 2.81 13.52 -2.19
N TYR A 103 2.13 12.69 -1.40
CA TYR A 103 2.19 11.22 -1.53
C TYR A 103 1.22 10.64 -2.58
N ASP A 104 0.32 11.48 -3.12
CA ASP A 104 -0.60 11.13 -4.21
C ASP A 104 -0.09 11.62 -5.58
N ALA A 105 0.96 12.44 -5.59
CA ALA A 105 1.55 13.06 -6.78
C ALA A 105 2.50 12.11 -7.50
#